data_AF-A0AAE8HIN6-F1
#
_entry.id   AF-A0AAE8HIN6-F1
#
_cell.length_a   1.000
_cell.length_b   1.000
_cell.length_c   1.000
_cell.angle_alpha   90.00
_cell.angle_beta   90.00
_cell.angle_gamma   90.00
#
_symmetry.space_group_name_H-M   'P 1'
#
loop_
_entity.id
_entity.type
_entity.pdbx_description
1 polymer ?
#
loop_
_entity_poly.entity_id
_entity_poly.type
_entity_poly.pdbx_seq_one_letter_code
_entity_poly.pdbx_strand_id
1 'polypeptide(L)'
;MNDFLMLYLPPVLILGVLAGIAHVRLLEFPAYRGWWGEYKVNFMLRLCLSGEYKVFANAIYRGKTRGESTQVDHIIVSRYGIFVLETKCFKGKIITYPEAPESWLQIVGRRKYRVQNPLMQNYAHVKAVQKVTGVHSQKIHSYAVMAGQASFTYGMPERVYSIWGAIRKIQSYKAPVFTRGHVVSICRALSERRIKGGYWAARRHVEKLKRRGDDGSTTCHEDRPREEHLSPPQQEQQQ
;
A
#
# COMPACT_ATOMS: atom_id res chain seq x y z
N MET A 1 29.82 -22.09 33.54
CA MET A 1 28.94 -21.96 32.34
C MET A 1 27.54 -22.52 32.62
N ASN A 2 27.42 -23.68 33.26
CA ASN A 2 26.13 -24.29 33.60
C ASN A 2 25.33 -23.49 34.64
N ASP A 3 25.97 -22.92 35.65
CA ASP A 3 25.27 -22.11 36.68
C ASP A 3 24.67 -20.82 36.11
N PHE A 4 25.40 -20.20 35.18
CA PHE A 4 24.90 -19.07 34.40
C PHE A 4 23.66 -19.47 33.58
N LEU A 5 23.74 -20.61 32.86
CA LEU A 5 22.59 -21.09 32.08
C LEU A 5 21.39 -21.40 32.99
N MET A 6 21.58 -22.09 34.10
CA MET A 6 20.50 -22.47 35.01
C MET A 6 19.86 -21.27 35.72
N LEU A 7 20.63 -20.20 35.97
CA LEU A 7 20.11 -18.98 36.59
C LEU A 7 19.33 -18.09 35.61
N TYR A 8 19.80 -17.95 34.37
CA TYR A 8 19.21 -17.02 33.39
C TYR A 8 18.22 -17.67 32.43
N LEU A 9 18.30 -18.98 32.18
CA LEU A 9 17.40 -19.66 31.25
C LEU A 9 15.94 -19.65 31.73
N PRO A 10 15.59 -19.98 33.00
CA PRO A 10 14.19 -19.97 33.43
C PRO A 10 13.54 -18.58 33.33
N PRO A 11 14.17 -17.47 33.79
CA PRO A 11 13.63 -16.12 33.58
C PRO A 11 13.45 -15.77 32.10
N VAL A 12 14.40 -16.14 31.23
CA VAL A 12 14.28 -15.90 29.78
C VAL A 12 13.10 -16.67 29.18
N LEU A 13 12.90 -17.93 29.59
CA LEU A 13 11.74 -18.71 29.14
C LEU A 13 10.42 -18.11 29.64
N ILE A 14 10.35 -17.69 30.90
CA ILE A 14 9.17 -17.03 31.47
C ILE A 14 8.86 -15.73 30.70
N LEU A 15 9.86 -14.88 30.47
CA LEU A 15 9.71 -13.66 29.68
C LEU A 15 9.25 -13.97 28.24
N GLY A 16 9.78 -15.03 27.64
CA GLY A 16 9.36 -15.51 26.32
C GLY A 16 7.90 -15.93 26.27
N VAL A 17 7.43 -16.69 27.28
CA VAL A 17 6.02 -17.10 27.41
C VAL A 17 5.11 -15.89 27.61
N LEU A 18 5.48 -14.97 28.52
CA LEU A 18 4.72 -13.73 28.77
C LEU A 18 4.63 -12.86 27.51
N ALA A 19 5.74 -12.70 26.78
CA ALA A 19 5.75 -12.01 25.49
C ALA A 19 4.87 -12.70 24.45
N GLY A 20 4.85 -14.04 24.42
CA GLY A 20 3.97 -14.83 23.56
C GLY A 20 2.49 -14.60 23.87
N ILE A 21 2.11 -14.62 25.15
CA ILE A 21 0.73 -14.32 25.59
C ILE A 21 0.35 -12.90 25.21
N ALA A 22 1.21 -11.92 25.51
CA ALA A 22 0.99 -10.52 25.16
C ALA A 22 0.82 -10.35 23.64
N HIS A 23 1.66 -11.02 22.83
CA HIS A 23 1.56 -11.02 21.38
C HIS A 23 0.20 -11.53 20.88
N VAL A 24 -0.27 -12.67 21.39
CA VAL A 24 -1.58 -13.23 21.03
C VAL A 24 -2.72 -12.27 21.37
N ARG A 25 -2.67 -11.61 22.54
CA ARG A 25 -3.67 -10.59 22.92
C ARG A 25 -3.58 -9.35 22.02
N LEU A 26 -2.38 -8.91 21.66
CA LEU A 26 -2.19 -7.76 20.79
C LEU A 26 -2.72 -8.01 19.37
N LEU A 27 -2.73 -9.25 18.88
CA LEU A 27 -3.32 -9.61 17.58
C LEU A 27 -4.83 -9.43 17.51
N GLU A 28 -5.53 -9.21 18.63
CA GLU A 28 -6.94 -8.85 18.64
C GLU A 28 -7.16 -7.41 18.14
N PHE A 29 -6.18 -6.52 18.36
CA PHE A 29 -6.23 -5.13 17.90
C PHE A 29 -5.96 -5.02 16.39
N PRO A 30 -6.86 -4.38 15.62
CA PRO A 30 -6.70 -4.28 14.16
C PRO A 30 -5.39 -3.63 13.70
N ALA A 31 -4.95 -2.57 14.36
CA ALA A 31 -3.73 -1.84 14.00
C ALA A 31 -2.47 -2.70 14.19
N TYR A 32 -2.33 -3.36 15.35
CA TYR A 32 -1.21 -4.27 15.61
C TYR A 32 -1.22 -5.47 14.66
N ARG A 33 -2.40 -6.04 14.39
CA ARG A 33 -2.55 -7.14 13.43
C ARG A 33 -2.11 -6.74 12.01
N GLY A 34 -2.47 -5.53 11.56
CA GLY A 34 -2.02 -5.00 10.27
C GLY A 34 -0.51 -4.88 10.21
N TRP A 35 0.08 -4.18 11.18
CA TRP A 35 1.52 -4.01 11.31
C TRP A 35 2.28 -5.36 11.37
N TRP A 36 1.79 -6.31 12.15
CA TRP A 36 2.37 -7.65 12.24
C TRP A 36 2.29 -8.40 10.91
N GLY A 37 1.19 -8.24 10.18
CA GLY A 37 1.04 -8.77 8.81
C GLY A 37 2.12 -8.24 7.88
N GLU A 38 2.29 -6.91 7.81
CA GLU A 38 3.32 -6.26 6.99
C GLU A 38 4.74 -6.68 7.39
N TYR A 39 5.00 -6.79 8.70
CA TYR A 39 6.27 -7.25 9.25
C TYR A 39 6.60 -8.66 8.77
N LYS A 40 5.66 -9.62 8.91
CA LYS A 40 5.82 -11.00 8.43
C LYS A 40 6.11 -11.05 6.94
N VAL A 41 5.36 -10.30 6.12
CA VAL A 41 5.57 -10.26 4.67
C VAL A 41 6.96 -9.72 4.36
N ASN A 42 7.37 -8.60 4.94
CA ASN A 42 8.70 -8.03 4.73
C ASN A 42 9.82 -8.98 5.17
N PHE A 43 9.67 -9.65 6.33
CA PHE A 43 10.63 -10.64 6.81
C PHE A 43 10.79 -11.79 5.81
N MET A 44 9.67 -12.39 5.39
CA MET A 44 9.68 -13.52 4.44
C MET A 44 10.23 -13.13 3.07
N LEU A 45 9.91 -11.93 2.56
CA LEU A 45 10.48 -11.43 1.31
C LEU A 45 12.01 -11.30 1.40
N ARG A 46 12.53 -10.79 2.52
CA ARG A 46 13.98 -10.62 2.72
C ARG A 46 14.71 -11.94 2.93
N LEU A 47 14.06 -12.91 3.56
CA LEU A 47 14.62 -14.23 3.81
C LEU A 47 14.66 -15.09 2.55
N CYS A 48 13.61 -15.06 1.73
CA CYS A 48 13.42 -16.02 0.65
C CYS A 48 13.78 -15.50 -0.75
N LEU A 49 13.85 -14.18 -0.96
CA LEU A 49 14.30 -13.63 -2.24
C LEU A 49 15.81 -13.46 -2.24
N SER A 50 16.45 -13.83 -3.36
CA SER A 50 17.90 -13.70 -3.53
C SER A 50 18.34 -12.22 -3.54
N GLY A 51 19.63 -11.96 -3.39
CA GLY A 51 20.19 -10.60 -3.32
C GLY A 51 19.97 -9.72 -4.57
N GLU A 52 19.51 -10.31 -5.69
CA GLU A 52 19.14 -9.60 -6.92
C GLU A 52 17.79 -8.85 -6.80
N TYR A 53 16.95 -9.24 -5.83
CA TYR A 53 15.70 -8.56 -5.51
C TYR A 53 15.95 -7.48 -4.45
N LYS A 54 15.56 -6.24 -4.73
CA LYS A 54 15.61 -5.13 -3.78
C LYS A 54 14.22 -4.85 -3.22
N VAL A 55 14.08 -4.96 -1.90
CA VAL A 55 12.80 -4.80 -1.19
C VAL A 55 12.74 -3.46 -0.47
N PHE A 56 11.77 -2.64 -0.84
CA PHE A 56 11.38 -1.40 -0.17
C PHE A 56 10.08 -1.65 0.59
N ALA A 57 10.09 -1.48 1.90
CA ALA A 57 8.90 -1.63 2.74
C ALA A 57 8.43 -0.29 3.30
N ASN A 58 7.12 -0.12 3.44
CA ASN A 58 6.45 1.06 4.01
C ASN A 58 6.95 2.36 3.37
N ALA A 59 6.99 2.35 2.04
CA ALA A 59 7.52 3.43 1.24
C ALA A 59 6.43 4.46 0.95
N ILE A 60 6.63 5.71 1.36
CA ILE A 60 5.66 6.78 1.19
C ILE A 60 6.11 7.69 0.06
N TYR A 61 5.24 7.86 -0.93
CA TYR A 61 5.43 8.72 -2.09
C TYR A 61 4.35 9.80 -2.17
N ARG A 62 4.61 10.83 -2.96
CA ARG A 62 3.62 11.88 -3.24
C ARG A 62 2.48 11.32 -4.10
N GLY A 63 1.25 11.68 -3.76
CA GLY A 63 0.04 11.27 -4.45
C GLY A 63 -0.16 11.96 -5.81
N LYS A 64 -1.40 11.82 -6.32
CA LYS A 64 -1.80 12.40 -7.61
C LYS A 64 -1.93 13.92 -7.50
N THR A 65 -2.59 14.40 -6.45
CA THR A 65 -2.80 15.82 -6.18
C THR A 65 -1.75 16.39 -5.20
N ARG A 66 -1.65 17.73 -5.17
CA ARG A 66 -0.79 18.46 -4.24
C ARG A 66 -1.35 18.28 -2.82
N GLY A 67 -0.55 17.71 -1.92
CA GLY A 67 -0.99 17.43 -0.55
C GLY A 67 -1.66 16.06 -0.37
N GLU A 68 -1.40 15.11 -1.26
CA GLU A 68 -1.68 13.69 -1.01
C GLU A 68 -0.39 12.89 -0.91
N SER A 69 -0.45 11.77 -0.18
CA SER A 69 0.62 10.78 -0.13
C SER A 69 0.05 9.37 -0.24
N THR A 70 0.82 8.50 -0.88
CA THR A 70 0.50 7.08 -1.01
C THR A 70 1.59 6.30 -0.30
N GLN A 71 1.23 5.60 0.77
CA GLN A 71 2.07 4.56 1.35
C GLN A 71 1.95 3.30 0.51
N VAL A 72 3.06 2.64 0.22
CA VAL A 72 3.11 1.35 -0.46
C VAL A 72 3.77 0.36 0.48
N ASP A 73 3.08 -0.74 0.79
CA ASP A 73 3.52 -1.71 1.80
C ASP A 73 4.84 -2.37 1.38
N HIS A 74 4.90 -2.96 0.19
CA HIS A 74 6.12 -3.55 -0.33
C HIS A 74 6.30 -3.30 -1.83
N ILE A 75 7.49 -2.83 -2.21
CA ILE A 75 7.95 -2.73 -3.60
C ILE A 75 9.19 -3.61 -3.73
N ILE A 76 9.14 -4.57 -4.65
CA ILE A 76 10.25 -5.45 -4.97
C ILE A 76 10.73 -5.09 -6.36
N VAL A 77 12.00 -4.74 -6.50
CA VAL A 77 12.64 -4.41 -7.78
C VAL A 77 13.63 -5.51 -8.13
N SER A 78 13.54 -6.03 -9.34
CA SER A 78 14.47 -7.03 -9.87
C SER A 78 14.69 -6.83 -11.37
N ARG A 79 15.52 -7.65 -11.99
CA ARG A 79 15.65 -7.67 -13.46
C ARG A 79 14.39 -8.17 -14.17
N TYR A 80 13.52 -8.88 -13.46
CA TYR A 80 12.34 -9.53 -14.01
C TYR A 80 11.08 -8.67 -13.94
N GLY A 81 11.11 -7.56 -13.21
CA GLY A 81 9.97 -6.68 -13.03
C GLY A 81 10.03 -5.89 -11.73
N ILE A 82 9.05 -4.99 -11.58
CA ILE A 82 8.70 -4.37 -10.30
C ILE A 82 7.44 -5.06 -9.77
N PHE A 83 7.45 -5.50 -8.52
CA PHE A 83 6.29 -6.11 -7.86
C PHE A 83 5.82 -5.20 -6.74
N VAL A 84 4.56 -4.80 -6.79
CA VAL A 84 3.93 -3.93 -5.81
C VAL A 84 2.90 -4.76 -5.06
N LEU A 85 3.11 -4.92 -3.75
CA LEU A 85 2.29 -5.76 -2.91
C LEU A 85 1.49 -4.91 -1.92
N GLU A 86 0.21 -5.25 -1.77
CA GLU A 86 -0.67 -4.75 -0.72
C GLU A 86 -0.88 -5.86 0.31
N THR A 87 -0.60 -5.61 1.59
CA THR A 87 -0.72 -6.63 2.64
C THR A 87 -2.04 -6.50 3.39
N LYS A 88 -2.81 -7.59 3.45
CA LYS A 88 -4.00 -7.67 4.30
C LYS A 88 -3.92 -8.79 5.31
N CYS A 89 -4.26 -8.46 6.54
CA CYS A 89 -4.33 -9.42 7.64
C CYS A 89 -5.78 -9.69 8.06
N PHE A 90 -6.61 -10.16 7.10
CA PHE A 90 -7.99 -10.53 7.37
C PHE A 90 -8.11 -11.80 8.24
N LYS A 91 -9.26 -11.95 8.90
CA LYS A 91 -9.64 -13.14 9.68
C LYS A 91 -11.07 -13.57 9.34
N GLY A 92 -11.42 -14.81 9.68
CA GLY A 92 -12.74 -15.37 9.41
C GLY A 92 -12.87 -15.80 7.95
N LYS A 93 -14.05 -15.57 7.35
CA LYS A 93 -14.36 -15.99 5.99
C LYS A 93 -14.44 -14.77 5.06
N ILE A 94 -13.85 -14.87 3.88
CA ILE A 94 -13.96 -13.88 2.81
C ILE A 94 -14.85 -14.45 1.71
N ILE A 95 -15.79 -13.64 1.25
CA ILE A 95 -16.63 -13.89 0.09
C ILE A 95 -16.38 -12.77 -0.91
N THR A 96 -16.04 -13.16 -2.13
CA THR A 96 -15.84 -12.25 -3.27
C THR A 96 -17.00 -12.42 -4.23
N TYR A 97 -17.51 -11.31 -4.76
CA TYR A 97 -18.64 -11.30 -5.70
C TYR A 97 -18.17 -10.68 -7.03
N PRO A 98 -18.32 -11.38 -8.16
CA PRO A 98 -18.01 -10.81 -9.48
C PRO A 98 -18.77 -9.52 -9.78
N GLU A 99 -19.99 -9.39 -9.28
CA GLU A 99 -20.90 -8.26 -9.51
C GLU A 99 -20.51 -7.02 -8.69
N ALA A 100 -19.64 -7.19 -7.68
CA ALA A 100 -19.16 -6.11 -6.83
C ALA A 100 -17.63 -6.15 -6.69
N PRO A 101 -16.86 -5.99 -7.79
CA PRO A 101 -15.43 -6.25 -7.83
C PRO A 101 -14.60 -5.31 -6.92
N GLU A 102 -15.16 -4.14 -6.59
CA GLU A 102 -14.58 -3.12 -5.71
C GLU A 102 -14.56 -3.54 -4.22
N SER A 103 -15.39 -4.51 -3.82
CA SER A 103 -15.61 -4.84 -2.41
C SER A 103 -15.79 -6.33 -2.16
N TRP A 104 -15.30 -6.78 -1.01
CA TRP A 104 -15.51 -8.14 -0.53
C TRP A 104 -16.36 -8.13 0.73
N LEU A 105 -16.95 -9.27 1.06
CA LEU A 105 -17.65 -9.50 2.32
C LEU A 105 -16.76 -10.32 3.24
N GLN A 106 -16.44 -9.76 4.41
CA GLN A 106 -15.74 -10.44 5.48
C GLN A 106 -16.73 -10.85 6.56
N ILE A 107 -16.73 -12.12 6.94
CA ILE A 107 -17.55 -12.69 8.01
C ILE A 107 -16.63 -13.08 9.16
N VAL A 108 -16.83 -12.48 10.33
CA VAL A 108 -16.09 -12.78 11.56
C VAL A 108 -17.09 -13.16 12.65
N GLY A 109 -17.17 -14.46 12.95
CA GLY A 109 -18.22 -14.99 13.82
C GLY A 109 -19.59 -14.68 13.24
N ARG A 110 -20.43 -13.96 14.00
CA ARG A 110 -21.78 -13.54 13.57
C ARG A 110 -21.80 -12.20 12.82
N ARG A 111 -20.67 -11.49 12.76
CA ARG A 111 -20.61 -10.13 12.17
C ARG A 111 -20.17 -10.20 10.72
N LYS A 112 -20.78 -9.34 9.90
CA LYS A 112 -20.49 -9.18 8.47
C LYS A 112 -19.97 -7.78 8.23
N TYR A 113 -18.90 -7.66 7.46
CA TYR A 113 -18.24 -6.40 7.13
C TYR A 113 -18.03 -6.32 5.62
N ARG A 114 -18.46 -5.24 5.00
CA ARG A 114 -18.05 -4.92 3.64
C ARG A 114 -16.66 -4.28 3.71
N VAL A 115 -15.69 -4.90 3.04
CA VAL A 115 -14.30 -4.43 3.00
C VAL A 115 -13.92 -4.11 1.57
N GLN A 116 -13.03 -3.13 1.38
CA GLN A 116 -12.54 -2.81 0.04
C GLN A 116 -11.67 -3.95 -0.50
N ASN A 117 -11.79 -4.24 -1.80
CA ASN A 117 -10.89 -5.14 -2.49
C ASN A 117 -9.45 -4.57 -2.44
N PRO A 118 -8.47 -5.30 -1.88
CA PRO A 118 -7.09 -4.81 -1.74
C PRO A 118 -6.43 -4.49 -3.07
N LEU A 119 -6.84 -5.12 -4.16
CA LEU A 119 -6.33 -4.82 -5.51
C LEU A 119 -6.67 -3.40 -5.96
N MET A 120 -7.76 -2.82 -5.46
CA MET A 120 -8.16 -1.44 -5.76
C MET A 120 -7.25 -0.44 -5.06
N GLN A 121 -6.84 -0.74 -3.82
CA GLN A 121 -5.82 0.04 -3.12
C GLN A 121 -4.47 -0.09 -3.84
N ASN A 122 -4.13 -1.30 -4.27
CA ASN A 122 -2.89 -1.56 -4.97
C ASN A 122 -2.78 -0.87 -6.34
N TYR A 123 -3.90 -0.54 -6.99
CA TYR A 123 -3.89 0.28 -8.19
C TYR A 123 -3.26 1.67 -7.94
N ALA A 124 -3.62 2.33 -6.82
CA ALA A 124 -3.04 3.61 -6.45
C ALA A 124 -1.54 3.48 -6.15
N HIS A 125 -1.12 2.39 -5.50
CA HIS A 125 0.30 2.09 -5.25
C HIS A 125 1.08 1.94 -6.55
N VAL A 126 0.57 1.15 -7.50
CA VAL A 126 1.19 1.00 -8.83
C VAL A 126 1.34 2.35 -9.50
N LYS A 127 0.29 3.20 -9.50
CA LYS A 127 0.37 4.54 -10.10
C LYS A 127 1.42 5.44 -9.45
N ALA A 128 1.54 5.40 -8.12
CA ALA A 128 2.61 6.10 -7.41
C ALA A 128 3.99 5.59 -7.83
N VAL A 129 4.20 4.27 -7.89
CA VAL A 129 5.46 3.66 -8.32
C VAL A 129 5.79 4.00 -9.78
N GLN A 130 4.80 3.97 -10.68
CA GLN A 130 4.96 4.39 -12.07
C GLN A 130 5.45 5.84 -12.16
N LYS A 131 4.80 6.77 -11.44
CA LYS A 131 5.18 8.18 -11.41
C LYS A 131 6.60 8.40 -10.87
N VAL A 132 6.98 7.62 -9.84
CA VAL A 132 8.30 7.72 -9.21
C VAL A 132 9.40 7.18 -10.12
N THR A 133 9.16 6.07 -10.82
CA THR A 133 10.19 5.32 -11.56
C THR A 133 10.21 5.61 -13.06
N GLY A 134 9.13 6.13 -13.64
CA GLY A 134 8.94 6.28 -15.09
C GLY A 134 8.68 4.94 -15.82
N VAL A 135 8.51 3.84 -15.09
CA VAL A 135 8.36 2.50 -15.67
C VAL A 135 6.93 2.27 -16.18
N HIS A 136 6.82 1.70 -17.37
CA HIS A 136 5.54 1.33 -17.98
C HIS A 136 4.81 0.23 -17.19
N SER A 137 3.48 0.28 -17.13
CA SER A 137 2.65 -0.59 -16.28
C SER A 137 2.84 -2.07 -16.58
N GLN A 138 3.14 -2.44 -17.82
CA GLN A 138 3.37 -3.83 -18.22
C GLN A 138 4.55 -4.49 -17.50
N LYS A 139 5.51 -3.71 -16.99
CA LYS A 139 6.66 -4.20 -16.21
C LYS A 139 6.43 -4.11 -14.70
N ILE A 140 5.23 -3.73 -14.27
CA ILE A 140 4.83 -3.61 -12.87
C ILE A 140 3.70 -4.58 -12.57
N HIS A 141 3.96 -5.53 -11.68
CA HIS A 141 3.00 -6.53 -11.25
C HIS A 141 2.34 -6.12 -9.94
N SER A 142 1.01 -6.20 -9.90
CA SER A 142 0.18 -5.80 -8.76
C SER A 142 -0.40 -7.04 -8.09
N TYR A 143 -0.10 -7.26 -6.81
CA TYR A 143 -0.63 -8.38 -6.03
C TYR A 143 -1.13 -7.97 -4.66
N ALA A 144 -2.14 -8.68 -4.16
CA ALA A 144 -2.56 -8.61 -2.77
C ALA A 144 -2.05 -9.83 -2.00
N VAL A 145 -1.46 -9.61 -0.83
CA VAL A 145 -0.89 -10.65 0.02
C VAL A 145 -1.73 -10.82 1.28
N MET A 146 -2.28 -12.02 1.45
CA MET A 146 -3.06 -12.42 2.61
C MET A 146 -2.11 -12.94 3.69
N ALA A 147 -1.81 -12.08 4.67
CA ALA A 147 -0.94 -12.38 5.81
C ALA A 147 -1.73 -12.79 7.08
N GLY A 148 -3.05 -12.84 6.98
CA GLY A 148 -3.96 -13.24 8.05
C GLY A 148 -4.36 -14.70 8.00
N GLN A 149 -5.41 -15.02 8.75
CA GLN A 149 -5.97 -16.37 8.89
C GLN A 149 -7.34 -16.50 8.23
N ALA A 150 -7.66 -15.60 7.29
CA ALA A 150 -8.92 -15.66 6.57
C ALA A 150 -8.94 -16.80 5.55
N SER A 151 -10.07 -17.52 5.48
CA SER A 151 -10.37 -18.46 4.40
C SER A 151 -11.19 -17.79 3.30
N PHE A 152 -10.98 -18.20 2.06
CA PHE A 152 -11.74 -17.71 0.91
C PHE A 152 -12.76 -18.77 0.49
N THR A 153 -14.04 -18.38 0.46
CA THR A 153 -15.15 -19.33 0.22
C THR A 153 -15.07 -19.99 -1.15
N TYR A 154 -14.65 -19.23 -2.17
CA TYR A 154 -14.54 -19.70 -3.56
C TYR A 154 -13.08 -19.79 -4.02
N GLY A 155 -12.15 -19.93 -3.09
CA GLY A 155 -10.71 -19.85 -3.37
C GLY A 155 -10.19 -18.41 -3.49
N MET A 156 -8.86 -18.27 -3.52
CA MET A 156 -8.23 -16.96 -3.67
C MET A 156 -8.42 -16.44 -5.10
N PRO A 157 -8.90 -15.20 -5.29
CA PRO A 157 -8.99 -14.59 -6.61
C PRO A 157 -7.65 -14.47 -7.31
N GLU A 158 -7.68 -14.20 -8.61
CA GLU A 158 -6.47 -13.88 -9.37
C GLU A 158 -5.71 -12.71 -8.73
N ARG A 159 -4.37 -12.77 -8.74
CA ARG A 159 -3.46 -11.77 -8.14
C ARG A 159 -3.54 -11.66 -6.61
N VAL A 160 -4.29 -12.53 -5.95
CA VAL A 160 -4.34 -12.65 -4.50
C VAL A 160 -3.58 -13.91 -4.07
N TYR A 161 -2.63 -13.77 -3.15
CA TYR A 161 -1.78 -14.89 -2.73
C TYR A 161 -1.60 -14.91 -1.21
N SER A 162 -1.32 -16.10 -0.67
CA SER A 162 -0.66 -16.21 0.64
C SER A 162 0.78 -15.69 0.56
N ILE A 163 1.44 -15.48 1.72
CA ILE A 163 2.84 -15.01 1.77
C ILE A 163 3.77 -15.89 0.92
N TRP A 164 3.72 -17.21 1.13
CA TRP A 164 4.50 -18.17 0.34
C TRP A 164 4.08 -18.23 -1.12
N GLY A 165 2.78 -18.06 -1.41
CA GLY A 165 2.28 -17.98 -2.79
C GLY A 165 2.86 -16.78 -3.54
N ALA A 166 2.93 -15.62 -2.89
CA ALA A 166 3.48 -14.39 -3.46
C ALA A 166 4.98 -14.54 -3.77
N ILE A 167 5.75 -15.14 -2.85
CA ILE A 167 7.18 -15.41 -3.07
C ILE A 167 7.39 -16.33 -4.28
N ARG A 168 6.68 -17.47 -4.34
CA ARG A 168 6.74 -18.39 -5.49
C ARG A 168 6.33 -17.70 -6.78
N LYS A 169 5.29 -16.86 -6.74
CA LYS A 169 4.86 -16.10 -7.92
C LYS A 169 5.93 -15.13 -8.39
N ILE A 170 6.54 -14.35 -7.49
CA ILE A 170 7.64 -13.42 -7.83
C ILE A 170 8.83 -14.19 -8.44
N GLN A 171 9.21 -15.32 -7.86
CA GLN A 171 10.32 -16.15 -8.33
C GLN A 171 10.04 -16.87 -9.65
N SER A 172 8.77 -17.05 -10.02
CA SER A 172 8.37 -17.67 -11.29
C SER A 172 8.75 -16.83 -12.52
N TYR A 173 8.96 -15.52 -12.36
CA TYR A 173 9.39 -14.65 -13.45
C TYR A 173 10.88 -14.87 -13.73
N LYS A 174 11.21 -15.41 -14.91
CA LYS A 174 12.59 -15.73 -15.33
C LYS A 174 13.09 -14.89 -16.50
N ALA A 175 12.21 -14.26 -17.26
CA ALA A 175 12.57 -13.44 -18.42
C ALA A 175 13.03 -12.04 -17.96
N PRO A 176 14.28 -11.61 -18.23
CA PRO A 176 14.75 -10.28 -17.83
C PRO A 176 14.07 -9.20 -18.68
N VAL A 177 13.43 -8.23 -18.01
CA VAL A 177 12.83 -7.03 -18.64
C VAL A 177 13.61 -5.75 -18.35
N PHE A 178 14.60 -5.83 -17.44
CA PHE A 178 15.50 -4.77 -17.05
C PHE A 178 16.97 -5.21 -17.08
N THR A 179 17.85 -4.29 -17.48
CA THR A 179 19.30 -4.42 -17.30
C THR A 179 19.66 -4.15 -15.84
N ARG A 180 20.88 -4.51 -15.43
CA ARG A 180 21.39 -4.17 -14.09
C ARG A 180 21.39 -2.65 -13.86
N GLY A 181 21.75 -1.87 -14.88
CA GLY A 181 21.71 -0.40 -14.84
C GLY A 181 20.30 0.15 -14.63
N HIS A 182 19.28 -0.42 -15.30
CA HIS A 182 17.89 -0.06 -15.06
C HIS A 182 17.47 -0.33 -13.61
N VAL A 183 17.82 -1.49 -13.04
CA VAL A 183 17.50 -1.82 -11.64
C VAL A 183 18.12 -0.80 -10.68
N VAL A 184 19.38 -0.43 -10.88
CA VAL A 184 20.06 0.59 -10.06
C VAL A 184 19.36 1.94 -10.16
N SER A 185 19.02 2.39 -11.38
CA SER A 185 18.32 3.66 -11.60
C SER A 185 16.94 3.69 -10.95
N ILE A 186 16.17 2.60 -11.07
CA ILE A 186 14.86 2.44 -10.43
C ILE A 186 14.99 2.49 -8.90
N CYS A 187 15.95 1.75 -8.33
CA CYS A 187 16.18 1.73 -6.89
C CYS A 187 16.59 3.12 -6.36
N ARG A 188 17.42 3.84 -7.11
CA ARG A 188 17.80 5.23 -6.79
C ARG A 188 16.59 6.15 -6.78
N ALA A 189 15.79 6.12 -7.85
CA ALA A 189 14.57 6.93 -7.94
C ALA A 189 13.58 6.66 -6.79
N LEU A 190 13.38 5.38 -6.43
CA LEU A 190 12.54 4.98 -5.31
C LEU A 190 13.09 5.46 -3.95
N SER A 191 14.41 5.49 -3.79
CA SER A 191 15.07 5.90 -2.53
C SER A 191 15.04 7.41 -2.35
N GLU A 192 15.37 8.18 -3.39
CA GLU A 192 15.50 9.64 -3.36
C GLU A 192 14.13 10.33 -3.26
N ARG A 193 13.12 9.79 -3.94
CA ARG A 193 11.76 10.37 -3.96
C ARG A 193 10.88 9.90 -2.80
N ARG A 194 11.38 9.01 -1.95
CA ARG A 194 10.69 8.56 -0.74
C ARG A 194 10.65 9.69 0.29
N ILE A 195 9.48 9.94 0.86
CA ILE A 195 9.35 10.88 1.98
C ILE A 195 9.95 10.23 3.22
N LYS A 196 11.02 10.83 3.75
CA LYS A 196 11.73 10.35 4.96
C LYS A 196 10.98 10.80 6.23
N GLY A 197 11.09 10.00 7.30
CA GLY A 197 10.49 10.30 8.62
C GLY A 197 9.13 9.65 8.89
N GLY A 198 8.73 8.67 8.06
CA GLY A 198 7.54 7.85 8.29
C GLY A 198 6.22 8.60 8.08
N TYR A 199 5.13 8.01 8.57
CA TYR A 199 3.76 8.50 8.36
C TYR A 199 3.56 9.95 8.82
N TRP A 200 4.08 10.29 10.01
CA TRP A 200 3.93 11.63 10.59
C TRP A 200 4.72 12.70 9.84
N ALA A 201 5.89 12.35 9.27
CA ALA A 201 6.62 13.28 8.40
C ALA A 201 5.92 13.45 7.05
N ALA A 202 5.35 12.37 6.49
CA ALA A 202 4.54 12.44 5.28
C ALA A 202 3.30 13.35 5.46
N ARG A 203 2.56 13.19 6.56
CA ARG A 203 1.43 14.06 6.95
C ARG A 203 1.83 15.54 7.04
N ARG A 204 2.89 15.86 7.78
CA ARG A 204 3.38 17.24 7.94
C ARG A 204 3.84 17.84 6.62
N HIS A 205 4.55 17.05 5.81
CA HIS A 205 5.00 17.46 4.49
C HIS A 205 3.82 17.77 3.56
N VAL A 206 2.80 16.91 3.57
CA VAL A 206 1.54 17.11 2.86
C VAL A 206 0.83 18.39 3.30
N GLU A 207 0.69 18.61 4.60
CA GLU A 207 0.01 19.77 5.17
C GLU A 207 0.71 21.07 4.77
N LYS A 208 2.04 21.11 4.80
CA LYS A 208 2.84 22.26 4.35
C LYS A 208 2.63 22.57 2.86
N LEU A 209 2.40 21.56 2.02
CA LEU A 209 2.14 21.76 0.58
C LEU A 209 0.75 22.33 0.30
N LYS A 210 -0.25 21.99 1.15
CA LYS A 210 -1.61 22.55 1.09
C LYS A 210 -1.61 24.02 1.46
N ARG A 211 -0.99 24.38 2.59
CA ARG A 211 -0.88 25.78 3.04
C ARG A 211 -0.19 26.70 2.02
N ARG A 212 0.92 26.24 1.43
CA ARG A 212 1.59 26.95 0.31
C ARG A 212 0.78 27.02 -0.99
N GLY A 213 -0.32 26.29 -1.09
CA GLY A 213 -1.24 26.33 -2.23
C GLY A 213 -2.28 27.42 -2.06
N ASP A 214 -2.82 27.57 -0.85
CA ASP A 214 -3.75 28.66 -0.49
C ASP A 214 -3.07 30.03 -0.55
N ASP A 215 -1.84 30.16 -0.04
CA ASP A 215 -1.09 31.43 -0.05
C ASP A 215 -0.71 31.90 -1.48
N GLY A 216 -0.83 31.02 -2.48
CA GLY A 216 -0.52 31.33 -3.89
C GLY A 216 -1.75 31.66 -4.75
N SER A 217 -2.96 31.63 -4.17
CA SER A 217 -4.21 31.96 -4.87
C SER A 217 -4.77 33.35 -4.55
N THR A 218 -4.07 34.16 -3.76
CA THR A 218 -4.53 35.50 -3.35
C THR A 218 -3.63 36.60 -3.93
N THR A 219 -3.50 36.68 -5.25
CA THR A 219 -3.20 37.93 -5.96
C THR A 219 -3.63 37.81 -7.43
N CYS A 220 -4.91 38.02 -7.72
CA CYS A 220 -5.35 38.57 -9.01
C CYS A 220 -6.54 39.50 -8.73
N HIS A 221 -6.36 40.73 -9.17
CA HIS A 221 -7.19 41.93 -9.06
C HIS A 221 -8.72 41.74 -8.97
N GLU A 222 -9.32 42.49 -8.04
CA GLU A 222 -10.71 42.93 -8.11
C GLU A 222 -10.93 43.73 -9.41
N ASP A 223 -11.61 43.13 -10.38
CA ASP A 223 -12.34 43.88 -11.40
C ASP A 223 -13.83 43.88 -11.03
N ARG A 224 -14.33 45.10 -10.81
CA ARG A 224 -15.70 45.46 -10.48
C ARG A 224 -16.63 45.10 -11.65
N PRO A 225 -17.85 44.54 -11.45
CA PRO A 225 -18.74 44.28 -12.58
C PRO A 225 -19.31 45.59 -13.14
N ARG A 226 -19.20 45.81 -14.45
CA ARG A 226 -20.02 46.78 -15.19
C ARG A 226 -21.41 46.18 -15.38
N GLU A 227 -22.43 46.94 -14.99
CA GLU A 227 -23.82 46.69 -15.36
C GLU A 227 -23.97 46.89 -16.88
N GLU A 228 -24.30 45.82 -17.61
CA GLU A 228 -24.81 45.91 -18.97
C GLU A 228 -26.34 45.77 -18.95
N HIS A 229 -26.99 46.88 -19.31
CA HIS A 229 -28.42 46.99 -19.52
C HIS A 229 -28.81 46.15 -20.75
N LEU A 230 -29.53 45.04 -20.55
CA LEU A 230 -30.18 44.30 -21.63
C LEU A 230 -31.66 44.71 -21.73
N SER A 231 -32.00 45.38 -22.82
CA SER A 231 -33.37 45.69 -23.23
C SER A 231 -34.13 44.42 -23.63
N PRO A 232 -35.45 44.33 -23.39
CA PRO A 232 -36.25 43.14 -23.69
C PRO A 232 -36.51 42.97 -25.20
N PRO A 233 -36.58 41.72 -25.71
CA PRO A 233 -36.88 41.46 -27.11
C PRO A 233 -38.36 41.69 -27.43
N GLN A 234 -38.59 42.33 -28.58
CA GLN A 234 -39.91 42.55 -29.19
C GLN A 234 -40.52 41.22 -29.64
N GLN A 235 -41.81 41.05 -29.35
CA GLN A 235 -42.65 40.02 -29.95
C GLN A 235 -43.01 40.44 -31.38
N GLU A 236 -42.68 39.61 -32.37
CA GLU A 236 -43.28 39.69 -33.70
C GLU A 236 -44.06 38.41 -34.01
N GLN A 237 -45.35 38.63 -34.26
CA GLN A 237 -46.31 37.72 -34.83
C GLN A 237 -45.90 37.39 -36.27
N GLN A 238 -46.10 36.15 -36.71
CA GLN A 238 -46.74 35.87 -38.01
C GLN A 238 -47.03 34.38 -38.20
N GLN A 239 -48.34 34.12 -38.40
CA GLN A 239 -49.00 33.10 -39.22
C GLN A 239 -48.87 31.62 -38.83
#